data_AF-A0A3R9WPF1-F1
#
_entry.id   AF-A0A3R9WPF1-F1
#
_cell.length_a   1.000
_cell.length_b   1.000
_cell.length_c   1.000
_cell.angle_alpha   90.00
_cell.angle_beta   90.00
_cell.angle_gamma   90.00
#
_symmetry.space_group_name_H-M   'P 1'
#
loop_
_entity.id
_entity.type
_entity.pdbx_description
1 polymer ?
#
loop_
_entity_poly.entity_id
_entity_poly.type
_entity_poly.pdbx_seq_one_letter_code
_entity_poly.pdbx_strand_id
1 'polypeptide(L)' 'MTRVRSSTRAPAAGLGTRFLPATKATPKEMLPVVDKPAIQYVVEEAVAAGLD' A
#
# COMPACT_ATOMS: atom_id res chain seq x y z
N MET A 1 16.26 -1.17 27.94
CA MET A 1 16.46 -0.47 26.65
C MET A 1 15.46 -1.06 25.66
N THR A 2 14.32 -0.40 25.48
CA THR A 2 13.21 -0.91 24.67
C THR A 2 13.53 -0.72 23.18
N ARG A 3 13.58 -1.81 22.40
CA ARG A 3 13.86 -1.77 20.96
C ARG A 3 12.67 -1.11 20.25
N VAL A 4 12.86 0.10 19.73
CA VAL A 4 11.87 0.71 18.83
C VAL A 4 11.90 -0.09 17.53
N ARG A 5 10.78 -0.74 17.19
CA ARG A 5 10.61 -1.39 15.89
C ARG A 5 10.22 -0.31 14.87
N SER A 6 11.01 -0.16 13.83
CA SER A 6 10.70 0.70 12.70
C SER A 6 9.57 0.05 11.90
N SER A 7 8.38 0.64 11.94
CA SER A 7 7.17 0.12 11.29
C SER A 7 6.77 1.02 10.11
N THR A 8 6.50 0.41 8.96
CA THR A 8 6.03 1.13 7.76
C THR A 8 4.53 1.34 7.83
N ARG A 9 4.06 2.58 7.61
CA ARG A 9 2.63 2.90 7.47
C ARG A 9 2.36 3.47 6.08
N ALA A 10 1.63 2.71 5.27
CA ALA A 10 1.13 3.17 3.98
C ALA A 10 -0.32 3.68 4.13
N PRO A 11 -0.60 4.98 3.88
CA PRO A 11 -1.96 5.49 3.93
C PRO A 11 -2.77 4.99 2.71
N ALA A 12 -3.73 4.10 2.93
CA ALA A 12 -4.59 3.50 1.91
C ALA A 12 -6.06 3.98 1.96
N ALA A 13 -6.32 5.14 2.57
CA ALA A 13 -7.68 5.67 2.82
C ALA A 13 -8.18 6.65 1.74
N GLY A 14 -7.49 6.77 0.60
CA GLY A 14 -7.89 7.69 -0.46
C GLY A 14 -9.04 7.14 -1.30
N LEU A 15 -10.19 7.84 -1.33
CA LEU A 15 -11.40 7.45 -2.09
C LEU A 15 -11.21 7.28 -3.61
N GLY A 16 -10.05 7.65 -4.16
CA GLY A 16 -9.68 7.33 -5.54
C GLY A 16 -10.68 7.80 -6.59
N THR A 17 -11.34 8.95 -6.40
CA THR A 17 -12.49 9.41 -7.21
C THR A 17 -12.18 9.59 -8.71
N ARG A 18 -10.89 9.71 -9.07
CA ARG A 18 -10.40 9.76 -10.47
C ARG A 18 -10.35 8.39 -11.17
N PHE A 19 -10.52 7.31 -10.41
CA PHE A 19 -10.52 5.93 -10.90
C PHE A 19 -11.92 5.30 -10.75
N LEU A 20 -12.96 6.11 -10.61
CA LEU A 20 -14.33 5.61 -10.69
C LEU A 20 -14.61 5.12 -12.12
N PRO A 21 -15.28 3.96 -12.28
CA PRO A 21 -15.99 3.18 -11.25
C PRO A 21 -15.13 2.17 -10.47
N ALA A 22 -13.87 1.93 -10.86
CA ALA A 22 -13.03 0.88 -10.29
C ALA A 22 -12.72 1.05 -8.79
N THR A 23 -12.76 2.28 -8.27
CA THR A 23 -12.51 2.57 -6.84
C THR A 23 -13.74 2.67 -5.96
N LYS A 24 -14.94 2.36 -6.49
CA LYS A 24 -16.19 2.48 -5.74
C LYS A 24 -16.33 1.45 -4.61
N ALA A 25 -15.80 0.24 -4.81
CA ALA A 25 -15.83 -0.85 -3.84
C ALA A 25 -14.42 -1.29 -3.38
N THR A 26 -13.39 -0.86 -4.09
CA THR A 26 -12.00 -1.25 -3.87
C THR A 26 -11.12 -0.01 -3.68
N PRO A 27 -10.29 0.06 -2.63
CA PRO A 27 -9.31 1.15 -2.48
C PRO A 27 -8.40 1.24 -3.70
N LYS A 28 -7.97 2.44 -4.09
CA LYS A 28 -7.11 2.63 -5.29
C LYS A 28 -5.77 1.88 -5.15
N GLU A 29 -5.27 1.74 -3.94
CA GLU A 29 -4.02 1.05 -3.60
C GLU A 29 -4.11 -0.48 -3.79
N MET A 30 -5.33 -1.02 -3.87
CA MET A 30 -5.61 -2.41 -4.17
C MET A 30 -5.87 -2.67 -5.66
N LEU A 31 -5.89 -1.61 -6.49
CA LEU A 31 -5.99 -1.80 -7.93
C LEU A 31 -4.73 -2.49 -8.46
N PRO A 32 -4.86 -3.50 -9.33
CA PRO A 32 -3.72 -4.20 -9.89
C PRO A 32 -2.97 -3.27 -10.87
N VAL A 33 -1.66 -3.21 -10.71
CA VAL A 33 -0.73 -2.72 -11.73
C VAL A 33 -0.18 -3.95 -12.42
N VAL A 34 -0.56 -4.15 -13.69
CA VAL A 34 -0.31 -5.38 -14.46
C VAL A 34 -0.96 -6.61 -13.81
N ASP A 35 -0.29 -7.25 -12.86
CA ASP A 35 -0.69 -8.48 -12.19
C ASP A 35 -0.64 -8.40 -10.65
N LYS A 36 -0.09 -7.32 -10.08
CA LYS A 36 0.07 -7.14 -8.64
C LYS A 36 -0.67 -5.91 -8.11
N PRO A 37 -1.34 -5.98 -6.95
CA PRO A 37 -1.86 -4.80 -6.26
C PRO A 37 -0.79 -3.73 -6.03
N ALA A 38 -1.11 -2.46 -6.29
CA ALA A 38 -0.16 -1.36 -6.14
C ALA A 38 0.50 -1.30 -4.75
N ILE A 39 -0.23 -1.67 -3.69
CA ILE A 39 0.28 -1.73 -2.31
C ILE A 39 1.40 -2.77 -2.12
N GLN A 40 1.44 -3.84 -2.91
CA GLN A 40 2.48 -4.86 -2.77
C GLN A 40 3.86 -4.30 -3.10
N TYR A 41 3.97 -3.37 -4.06
CA TYR A 41 5.24 -2.71 -4.35
C TYR A 41 5.77 -1.91 -3.15
N VAL A 42 4.89 -1.22 -2.41
CA VAL A 42 5.25 -0.48 -1.20
C VAL A 42 5.71 -1.41 -0.07
N VAL A 43 5.10 -2.59 0.03
CA VAL A 43 5.50 -3.61 1.02
C VAL A 43 6.84 -4.25 0.62
N GLU A 44 7.03 -4.60 -0.65
CA GLU A 44 8.29 -5.14 -1.16
C GLU A 44 9.46 -4.16 -0.93
N GLU A 45 9.24 -2.86 -1.15
CA GLU A 45 10.24 -1.81 -0.85
C GLU A 45 10.53 -1.69 0.65
N ALA A 46 9.49 -1.75 1.50
CA ALA A 46 9.66 -1.68 2.95
C ALA A 46 10.50 -2.85 3.49
N VAL A 47 10.21 -4.05 3.00
CA VAL A 47 10.97 -5.26 3.36
C VAL A 47 12.41 -5.16 2.85
N ALA A 48 12.62 -4.69 1.62
CA ALA A 48 13.97 -4.44 1.08
C ALA A 48 14.75 -3.38 1.89
N ALA A 49 14.05 -2.43 2.52
CA ALA A 49 14.64 -1.43 3.43
C ALA A 49 14.90 -1.96 4.86
N GLY A 50 14.63 -3.25 5.13
CA GLY A 50 14.84 -3.87 6.45
C GLY A 50 13.78 -3.48 7.48
N LEU A 51 12.56 -3.15 7.03
CA LEU A 51 11.42 -2.82 7.89
C LEU A 51 10.50 -4.04 8.00
N ASP A 52 10.32 -4.55 9.23
CA ASP A 52 9.49 -5.72 9.59
C ASP A 52 8.42 -5.37 10.64
#